data_AF-A0A2S7NLN2-F1
#
_entry.id   AF-A0A2S7NLN2-F1
#
_cell.length_a   1.000
_cell.length_b   1.000
_cell.length_c   1.000
_cell.angle_alpha   90.00
_cell.angle_beta   90.00
_cell.angle_gamma   90.00
#
_symmetry.space_group_name_H-M   'P 1'
#
loop_
_entity.id
_entity.type
_entity.pdbx_description
1 polymer ?
#
loop_
_entity_poly.entity_id
_entity_poly.type
_entity_poly.pdbx_seq_one_letter_code
_entity_poly.pdbx_strand_id
1 'polypeptide(L)'
;MDPLKIRYSYLKLYLYLLGYTSNNKCIYRAKETPKYLFLSCSLFSLARIKLKDKLATNYLLLPLLLDTTPGIEASIVYLSETKICIRKYHLAQELVDD
;
A
#
# COMPACT_ATOMS: atom_id res chain seq x y z
N MET A 1 -6.55 21.08 -23.18
CA MET A 1 -7.27 19.87 -22.76
C MET A 1 -6.37 19.14 -21.77
N ASP A 2 -6.45 19.49 -20.49
CA ASP A 2 -5.69 18.81 -19.43
C ASP A 2 -6.23 17.38 -19.28
N PRO A 3 -5.43 16.32 -19.51
CA PRO A 3 -5.89 14.97 -19.32
C PRO A 3 -6.09 14.73 -17.82
N LEU A 4 -7.36 14.78 -17.40
CA LEU A 4 -7.92 14.07 -16.25
C LEU A 4 -7.01 14.03 -15.01
N LYS A 5 -6.91 15.16 -14.31
CA LYS A 5 -6.64 15.16 -12.85
C LYS A 5 -7.86 14.55 -12.12
N ILE A 6 -8.20 13.29 -12.41
CA ILE A 6 -9.02 12.50 -11.50
C ILE A 6 -8.16 12.38 -10.24
N ARG A 7 -8.51 13.14 -9.21
CA ARG A 7 -7.83 13.06 -7.91
C ARG A 7 -7.86 11.59 -7.52
N TYR A 8 -6.71 11.01 -7.20
CA TYR A 8 -6.52 9.58 -6.94
C TYR A 8 -7.61 8.94 -6.04
N SER A 9 -8.18 9.73 -5.13
CA SER A 9 -9.35 9.37 -4.31
C SER A 9 -10.61 9.00 -5.10
N TYR A 10 -10.92 9.71 -6.19
CA TYR A 10 -12.05 9.44 -7.06
C TYR A 10 -11.85 8.16 -7.86
N LEU A 11 -10.64 7.91 -8.39
CA LEU A 11 -10.33 6.69 -9.13
C LEU A 11 -10.52 5.46 -8.23
N LYS A 12 -10.05 5.53 -6.98
CA LYS A 12 -10.11 4.41 -6.05
C LYS A 12 -11.53 4.15 -5.52
N LEU A 13 -12.33 5.20 -5.30
CA LEU A 13 -13.77 5.05 -5.04
C LEU A 13 -14.51 4.46 -6.24
N TYR A 14 -14.19 4.91 -7.45
CA TYR A 14 -14.78 4.39 -8.68
C TYR A 14 -14.47 2.90 -8.87
N LEU A 15 -13.22 2.48 -8.67
CA LEU A 15 -12.83 1.07 -8.74
C LEU A 15 -13.46 0.21 -7.63
N TYR A 16 -13.73 0.79 -6.44
CA TYR A 16 -14.51 0.12 -5.40
C TYR A 16 -15.97 -0.09 -5.81
N LEU A 17 -16.62 0.93 -6.37
CA LEU A 17 -18.00 0.83 -6.87
C LEU A 17 -18.13 -0.21 -8.00
N LEU A 18 -17.08 -0.37 -8.80
CA LEU A 18 -17.00 -1.41 -9.85
C LEU A 18 -16.61 -2.81 -9.32
N GLY A 19 -16.38 -2.97 -8.01
CA GLY A 19 -16.00 -4.26 -7.41
C GLY A 19 -14.55 -4.70 -7.66
N TYR A 20 -13.73 -3.89 -8.34
CA TYR A 20 -12.32 -4.17 -8.60
C TYR A 20 -11.42 -3.96 -7.37
N THR A 21 -11.91 -3.23 -6.36
CA THR A 21 -11.24 -3.14 -5.06
C THR A 21 -12.22 -3.52 -3.96
N SER A 22 -11.76 -4.30 -2.98
CA SER A 22 -12.59 -4.74 -1.86
C SER A 22 -12.77 -3.67 -0.77
N ASN A 23 -12.10 -2.51 -0.89
CA ASN A 23 -12.09 -1.52 0.18
C ASN A 23 -11.79 -0.09 -0.29
N ASN A 24 -12.69 0.85 0.03
CA ASN A 24 -12.53 2.29 -0.20
C ASN A 24 -12.12 3.08 1.07
N LYS A 25 -11.90 2.42 2.22
CA LYS A 25 -11.88 3.09 3.54
C LYS A 25 -10.59 3.84 3.87
N CYS A 26 -9.44 3.45 3.32
CA CYS A 26 -8.18 4.17 3.63
C CYS A 26 -8.11 5.56 2.90
N ILE A 27 -9.19 5.96 2.19
CA ILE A 27 -9.31 7.19 1.36
C ILE A 27 -9.93 8.37 2.13
N TYR A 28 -10.71 8.14 3.19
CA TYR A 28 -11.52 9.23 3.75
C TYR A 28 -10.65 10.17 4.61
N ARG A 29 -10.15 11.25 3.98
CA ARG A 29 -9.49 12.44 4.56
C ARG A 29 -8.01 12.36 4.95
N ALA A 30 -7.38 11.18 4.97
CA ALA A 30 -5.95 11.07 5.29
C ALA A 30 -5.09 11.14 4.02
N LYS A 31 -4.00 11.95 4.03
CA LYS A 31 -2.95 11.82 3.00
C LYS A 31 -2.40 10.39 3.07
N GLU A 32 -2.43 9.66 1.96
CA GLU A 32 -1.82 8.33 1.79
C GLU A 32 -0.29 8.42 1.83
N THR A 33 0.24 8.91 2.95
CA THR A 33 1.67 8.92 3.23
C THR A 33 2.10 7.52 3.62
N PRO A 34 3.36 7.13 3.34
CA PRO A 34 3.95 5.90 3.87
C PRO A 34 3.73 5.78 5.38
N LYS A 35 3.83 6.90 6.11
CA LYS A 35 3.57 6.96 7.56
C LYS A 35 2.16 6.48 7.91
N TYR A 36 1.15 7.00 7.20
CA TYR A 36 -0.22 6.60 7.46
C TYR A 36 -0.48 5.14 7.11
N LEU A 37 -0.02 4.67 5.96
CA LEU A 37 -0.25 3.29 5.51
C LEU A 37 0.43 2.26 6.42
N PHE A 38 1.71 2.47 6.73
CA PHE A 38 2.50 1.52 7.51
C PHE A 38 2.29 1.62 9.02
N LEU A 39 1.90 2.79 9.56
CA LEU A 39 1.90 3.01 11.01
C LEU A 39 0.52 3.35 11.58
N SER A 40 -0.42 3.87 10.79
CA SER A 40 -1.63 4.51 11.35
C SER A 40 -2.97 4.02 10.78
N CYS A 41 -3.04 3.45 9.57
CA CYS A 41 -4.31 3.02 8.98
C CYS A 41 -4.86 1.82 9.76
N SER A 42 -5.96 2.00 10.49
CA SER A 42 -6.54 0.99 11.41
C SER A 42 -6.89 -0.33 10.70
N LEU A 43 -7.21 -0.27 9.41
CA LEU A 43 -7.54 -1.42 8.55
C LEU A 43 -6.44 -2.48 8.47
N PHE A 44 -5.17 -2.09 8.66
CA PHE A 44 -4.02 -2.97 8.51
C PHE A 44 -3.39 -3.36 9.85
N SER A 45 -4.14 -3.29 10.95
CA SER A 45 -3.66 -3.66 12.29
C SER A 45 -3.12 -5.09 12.34
N LEU A 46 -3.86 -6.06 11.80
CA LEU A 46 -3.45 -7.47 11.75
C LEU A 46 -2.19 -7.67 10.91
N ALA A 47 -2.13 -7.08 9.71
CA ALA A 47 -0.95 -7.15 8.86
C ALA A 47 0.28 -6.47 9.50
N ARG A 48 0.07 -5.40 10.29
CA ARG A 48 1.15 -4.75 11.05
C ARG A 48 1.69 -5.63 12.18
N ILE A 49 0.86 -6.43 12.84
CA ILE A 49 1.32 -7.38 13.85
C ILE A 49 2.25 -8.40 13.20
N LYS A 50 1.83 -9.01 12.08
CA LYS A 50 2.69 -9.91 11.31
C LYS A 50 4.00 -9.27 10.85
N LEU A 51 3.95 -8.00 10.43
CA LEU A 51 5.13 -7.24 10.04
C LEU A 51 6.11 -7.05 11.22
N LYS A 52 5.60 -6.77 12.42
CA LYS A 52 6.40 -6.66 13.65
C LYS A 52 7.03 -7.99 14.03
N ASP A 53 6.26 -9.07 13.96
CA ASP A 53 6.73 -10.42 14.26
C ASP A 53 7.88 -10.82 13.32
N LYS A 54 7.73 -10.53 12.02
CA LYS A 54 8.76 -10.81 11.00
C LYS A 54 10.05 -10.01 11.22
N LEU A 55 9.95 -8.79 11.73
CA LEU A 55 11.10 -7.92 12.03
C LEU A 55 11.62 -8.11 13.47
N ALA A 56 11.06 -9.03 14.25
CA ALA A 56 11.37 -9.24 15.67
C ALA A 56 11.43 -7.92 16.48
N THR A 57 10.53 -6.98 16.17
CA THR A 57 10.58 -5.61 16.73
C THR A 57 9.22 -5.15 17.23
N ASN A 58 9.19 -4.53 18.41
CA ASN A 58 7.96 -4.05 19.05
C ASN A 58 7.42 -2.74 18.44
N TYR A 59 8.29 -1.95 17.81
CA TYR A 59 7.99 -0.66 17.20
C TYR A 59 8.29 -0.65 15.70
N LEU A 60 7.42 0.00 14.92
CA LEU A 60 7.66 0.20 13.49
C LEU A 60 8.10 1.64 13.27
N LEU A 61 9.30 1.80 12.72
CA LEU A 61 9.82 3.08 12.26
C LEU A 61 9.92 3.05 10.75
N LEU A 62 9.58 4.17 10.13
CA LEU A 62 9.66 4.34 8.68
C LEU A 62 11.07 4.07 8.13
N PRO A 63 12.15 4.59 8.74
CA PRO A 63 13.51 4.27 8.31
C PRO A 63 13.85 2.78 8.42
N LEU A 64 13.38 2.12 9.48
CA LEU A 64 13.57 0.67 9.62
C LEU A 64 12.92 -0.09 8.46
N LEU A 65 11.71 0.33 8.06
CA LEU A 65 10.93 -0.32 7.01
C LEU A 65 11.44 -0.06 5.59
N LEU A 66 11.99 1.13 5.33
CA LEU A 66 12.34 1.55 3.96
C LEU A 66 13.84 1.61 3.68
N ASP A 67 14.68 1.71 4.71
CA ASP A 67 16.12 1.95 4.53
C ASP A 67 16.98 0.74 4.94
N THR A 68 16.37 -0.33 5.48
CA THR A 68 17.07 -1.58 5.81
C THR A 68 16.61 -2.72 4.92
N THR A 69 17.52 -3.57 4.47
CA THR A 69 17.21 -4.76 3.65
C THR A 69 16.11 -5.64 4.26
N PRO A 70 16.17 -6.07 5.54
CA PRO A 70 15.09 -6.87 6.13
C PRO A 70 13.78 -6.09 6.24
N GLY A 71 13.84 -4.78 6.49
CA GLY A 71 12.67 -3.90 6.50
C GLY A 71 11.99 -3.81 5.14
N ILE A 72 12.76 -3.66 4.06
CA ILE A 72 12.28 -3.56 2.69
C ILE A 72 11.58 -4.86 2.29
N GLU A 73 12.21 -6.01 2.52
CA GLU A 73 11.61 -7.33 2.22
C GLU A 73 10.32 -7.57 2.99
N ALA A 74 10.29 -7.23 4.29
CA ALA A 74 9.09 -7.35 5.10
C ALA A 74 8.00 -6.38 4.65
N SER A 75 8.36 -5.16 4.25
CA SER A 75 7.45 -4.15 3.71
C SER A 75 6.83 -4.57 2.39
N ILE A 76 7.58 -5.21 1.48
CA ILE A 76 7.06 -5.75 0.21
C ILE A 76 6.00 -6.81 0.48
N VAL A 77 6.26 -7.75 1.40
CA VAL A 77 5.28 -8.78 1.79
C VAL A 77 4.05 -8.12 2.41
N TYR A 78 4.22 -7.17 3.33
CA TYR A 78 3.13 -6.43 3.95
C TYR A 78 2.25 -5.71 2.92
N LEU A 79 2.84 -5.01 1.95
CA LEU A 79 2.11 -4.32 0.88
C LEU A 79 1.35 -5.29 -0.03
N SER A 80 1.91 -6.47 -0.27
CA SER A 80 1.28 -7.53 -1.06
C SER A 80 0.08 -8.15 -0.34
N GLU A 81 0.21 -8.44 0.97
CA GLU A 81 -0.88 -8.97 1.78
C GLU A 81 -2.04 -7.98 1.94
N THR A 82 -1.70 -6.72 2.18
CA THR A 82 -2.70 -5.66 2.40
C THR A 82 -3.35 -5.17 1.10
N LYS A 83 -2.78 -5.54 -0.06
CA LYS A 83 -3.19 -5.06 -1.39
C LYS A 83 -3.35 -3.54 -1.42
N ILE A 84 -2.51 -2.80 -0.70
CA ILE A 84 -2.55 -1.32 -0.72
C ILE A 84 -2.01 -0.82 -2.05
N CYS A 85 -0.97 -1.48 -2.55
CA CYS A 85 -0.38 -1.25 -3.86
C CYS A 85 -1.13 -2.05 -4.93
N ILE A 86 -2.39 -1.67 -5.21
CA ILE A 86 -3.24 -2.34 -6.24
C ILE A 86 -2.76 -2.03 -7.66
N ARG A 87 -1.86 -1.05 -7.84
CA ARG A 87 -1.02 -1.09 -9.03
C ARG A 87 -0.12 -2.32 -8.87
N LYS A 88 -0.57 -3.44 -9.45
CA LYS A 88 0.33 -4.22 -10.30
C LYS A 88 1.25 -3.19 -10.95
N TYR A 89 2.54 -3.32 -10.74
CA TYR A 89 3.52 -2.74 -11.64
C TYR A 89 3.13 -3.24 -13.04
N HIS A 90 2.19 -2.57 -13.71
CA HIS A 90 1.86 -2.80 -15.10
C HIS A 90 3.09 -2.47 -15.96
N LEU A 91 4.08 -1.77 -15.38
CA LEU A 91 5.42 -1.55 -15.92
C LEU A 91 6.33 -2.80 -15.90
N ALA A 92 5.96 -3.90 -15.24
CA ALA A 92 6.75 -5.14 -15.24
C ALA A 92 6.25 -6.19 -16.24
N GLN A 93 5.23 -5.87 -17.04
CA GLN A 93 4.65 -6.81 -18.03
C GLN A 93 4.71 -6.29 -19.49
N GLU A 94 5.37 -5.16 -19.73
CA GLU A 94 5.71 -4.66 -21.09
C GLU A 94 7.22 -4.82 -21.42
N LEU A 95 8.01 -5.52 -20.58
CA LEU A 95 9.46 -5.72 -20.81
C LEU A 95 9.87 -7.19 -20.98
N VAL A 96 8.92 -8.09 -21.21
CA VAL A 96 9.19 -9.42 -21.79
C VAL A 96 8.04 -9.75 -22.73
N ASP A 97 8.05 -9.11 -23.89
CA ASP A 97 7.49 -9.70 -25.10
C ASP A 97 8.71 -10.15 -25.93
N ASP A 98 8.95 -11.46 -25.98
CA ASP A 98 9.79 -12.14 -26.97
C ASP A 98 8.85 -12.91 -27.91
#